data_AF-A0A9P4MHZ9-F1
#
_entry.id   AF-A0A9P4MHZ9-F1
#
_cell.length_a   1.000
_cell.length_b   1.000
_cell.length_c   1.000
_cell.angle_alpha   90.00
_cell.angle_beta   90.00
_cell.angle_gamma   90.00
#
_symmetry.space_group_name_H-M   'P 1'
#
loop_
_entity.id
_entity.type
_entity.pdbx_description
1 polymer ?
#
loop_
_entity_poly.entity_id
_entity_poly.type
_entity_poly.pdbx_seq_one_letter_code
_entity_poly.pdbx_strand_id
1 'polypeptide(L)'
;LTTIVALPTLLRRDIAITAEQLLAIAPSASSCDPSAQYAKECATAQQAAGPISASFNKYNIKTVNEQAALLSLIVFESGSFKYDIHHFPGPNPGQGTRNMQNSQFNIAYAKSVLGSGIDTSNPDAVLAQLTADPVLDFGSAAWFLRNQCTPAIQDGLANGGQGDWETYITTCVGTSIGDRQASYQAAL
;
A
#
# COMPACT_ATOMS: atom_id res chain seq x y z
N LEU A 1 26.96 12.74 35.76
CA LEU A 1 25.55 12.32 35.62
C LEU A 1 25.33 12.02 34.15
N THR A 2 25.41 10.74 33.78
CA THR A 2 25.25 10.30 32.39
C THR A 2 23.79 9.88 32.22
N THR A 3 23.01 10.68 31.50
CA THR A 3 21.60 10.38 31.22
C THR A 3 21.55 9.22 30.24
N ILE A 4 21.07 8.06 30.70
CA ILE A 4 20.75 6.94 29.82
C ILE A 4 19.45 7.30 29.10
N VAL A 5 19.54 7.65 27.82
CA VAL A 5 18.37 7.79 26.95
C VAL A 5 17.91 6.37 26.62
N ALA A 6 16.74 5.98 27.13
CA ALA A 6 16.09 4.74 26.73
C ALA A 6 15.74 4.83 25.24
N LEU A 7 16.19 3.86 24.45
CA LEU A 7 15.77 3.72 23.05
C LEU A 7 14.25 3.49 23.02
N PRO A 8 13.49 4.17 22.15
CA PRO A 8 12.07 3.92 22.03
C PRO A 8 11.83 2.45 21.66
N THR A 9 11.03 1.76 22.45
CA THR A 9 10.63 0.37 22.19
C THR A 9 9.72 0.38 20.96
N LEU A 10 10.19 -0.16 19.84
CA LEU A 10 9.38 -0.27 18.63
C LEU A 10 8.18 -1.18 18.89
N LEU A 11 6.97 -0.63 18.81
CA LEU A 11 5.75 -1.42 18.84
C LEU A 11 5.69 -2.28 17.58
N ARG A 12 5.86 -3.59 17.77
CA ARG A 12 5.71 -4.59 16.71
C ARG A 12 4.29 -5.10 16.74
N ARG A 13 3.65 -5.13 15.57
CA ARG A 13 2.39 -5.86 15.35
C ARG A 13 2.73 -7.19 14.72
N ASP A 14 1.84 -8.17 14.87
CA ASP A 14 1.86 -9.33 14.01
C ASP A 14 1.83 -8.88 12.54
N ILE A 15 2.53 -9.61 11.68
CA ILE A 15 2.53 -9.36 10.23
C ILE A 15 1.22 -9.91 9.61
N ALA A 16 0.57 -10.83 10.30
CA ALA A 16 -0.76 -11.31 9.93
C ALA A 16 -1.82 -10.23 10.14
N ILE A 17 -2.21 -9.58 9.04
CA ILE A 17 -3.35 -8.67 8.96
C ILE A 17 -4.64 -9.48 8.86
N THR A 18 -5.65 -9.12 9.66
CA THR A 18 -6.96 -9.79 9.65
C THR A 18 -8.01 -8.96 8.89
N ALA A 19 -9.09 -9.63 8.48
CA ALA A 19 -10.22 -8.95 7.85
C ALA A 19 -10.87 -7.93 8.82
N GLU A 20 -10.95 -8.25 10.11
CA GLU A 20 -11.52 -7.38 11.14
C GLU A 20 -10.71 -6.09 11.30
N GLN A 21 -9.38 -6.19 11.27
CA GLN A 21 -8.51 -5.01 11.29
C GLN A 21 -8.75 -4.14 10.05
N LEU A 22 -8.85 -4.75 8.87
CA LEU A 22 -9.12 -4.00 7.64
C LEU A 22 -10.52 -3.37 7.65
N LEU A 23 -11.53 -4.03 8.24
CA LEU A 23 -12.88 -3.47 8.39
C LEU A 23 -12.93 -2.32 9.39
N ALA A 24 -12.07 -2.32 10.41
CA ALA A 24 -11.93 -1.16 11.31
C ALA A 24 -11.36 0.06 10.57
N ILE A 25 -10.46 -0.16 9.61
CA ILE A 25 -9.81 0.90 8.82
C ILE A 25 -10.70 1.36 7.65
N ALA A 26 -11.35 0.41 6.98
CA ALA A 26 -12.15 0.62 5.77
C ALA A 26 -13.47 -0.17 5.84
N PRO A 27 -14.48 0.29 6.62
CA PRO A 27 -15.73 -0.44 6.82
C PRO A 27 -16.48 -0.77 5.51
N SER A 28 -16.31 0.06 4.49
CA SER A 28 -16.94 -0.15 3.18
C SER A 28 -16.37 -1.32 2.38
N ALA A 29 -15.23 -1.89 2.80
CA ALA A 29 -14.64 -3.10 2.21
C ALA A 29 -15.30 -4.41 2.70
N SER A 30 -16.43 -4.34 3.40
CA SER A 30 -17.20 -5.52 3.83
C SER A 30 -17.86 -6.26 2.67
N SER A 31 -18.14 -5.58 1.57
CA SER A 31 -18.73 -6.17 0.38
C SER A 31 -18.33 -5.41 -0.88
N CYS A 32 -18.50 -6.07 -2.02
CA CYS A 32 -18.37 -5.46 -3.34
C CYS A 32 -19.75 -5.42 -4.00
N ASP A 33 -20.13 -4.26 -4.53
CA ASP A 33 -21.36 -4.11 -5.29
C ASP A 33 -21.15 -4.68 -6.71
N PRO A 34 -21.83 -5.78 -7.08
CA PRO A 34 -21.66 -6.39 -8.40
C PRO A 34 -22.22 -5.51 -9.53
N SER A 35 -23.02 -4.49 -9.22
CA SER A 35 -23.59 -3.55 -10.20
C SER A 35 -22.72 -2.31 -10.45
N ALA A 36 -21.66 -2.11 -9.68
CA ALA A 36 -20.75 -0.99 -9.86
C ALA A 36 -20.00 -1.06 -11.20
N GLN A 37 -19.71 0.12 -11.79
CA GLN A 37 -19.07 0.24 -13.10
C GLN A 37 -17.74 -0.54 -13.21
N TYR A 38 -16.98 -0.61 -12.13
CA TYR A 38 -15.68 -1.30 -12.03
C TYR A 38 -15.73 -2.49 -11.05
N ALA A 39 -16.87 -3.17 -10.94
CA ALA A 39 -17.09 -4.23 -9.95
C ALA A 39 -16.04 -5.35 -9.96
N LYS A 40 -15.36 -5.59 -11.10
CA LYS A 40 -14.32 -6.62 -11.23
C LYS A 40 -13.01 -6.29 -10.52
N GLU A 41 -12.75 -5.01 -10.25
CA GLU A 41 -11.55 -4.53 -9.53
C GLU A 41 -11.75 -4.55 -8.01
N CYS A 42 -13.00 -4.70 -7.56
CA CYS A 42 -13.32 -4.63 -6.15
C CYS A 42 -12.85 -5.88 -5.39
N ALA A 43 -12.26 -5.67 -4.23
CA ALA A 43 -11.92 -6.71 -3.27
C ALA A 43 -12.46 -6.37 -1.87
N THR A 44 -12.89 -7.40 -1.15
CA THR A 44 -13.31 -7.27 0.25
C THR A 44 -12.11 -7.33 1.19
N ALA A 45 -12.29 -6.88 2.44
CA ALA A 45 -11.32 -7.03 3.52
C ALA A 45 -10.85 -8.49 3.69
N GLN A 46 -11.76 -9.46 3.52
CA GLN A 46 -11.43 -10.89 3.60
C GLN A 46 -10.47 -11.33 2.48
N GLN A 47 -10.63 -10.79 1.28
CA GLN A 47 -9.78 -11.07 0.13
C GLN A 47 -8.42 -10.35 0.23
N ALA A 48 -8.39 -9.16 0.84
CA ALA A 48 -7.20 -8.32 0.98
C ALA A 48 -6.23 -8.78 2.08
N ALA A 49 -6.74 -9.31 3.19
CA ALA A 49 -5.98 -9.62 4.40
C ALA A 49 -4.75 -10.53 4.15
N GLY A 50 -4.96 -11.66 3.46
CA GLY A 50 -3.89 -12.60 3.13
C GLY A 50 -2.79 -12.00 2.25
N PRO A 51 -3.12 -11.42 1.09
CA PRO A 51 -2.17 -10.73 0.23
C PRO A 51 -1.35 -9.63 0.90
N ILE A 52 -2.00 -8.76 1.72
CA ILE A 52 -1.29 -7.72 2.48
C ILE A 52 -0.32 -8.35 3.47
N SER A 53 -0.74 -9.38 4.21
CA SER A 53 0.12 -10.10 5.15
C SER A 53 1.34 -10.72 4.46
N ALA A 54 1.13 -11.36 3.30
CA ALA A 54 2.19 -11.95 2.49
C ALA A 54 3.20 -10.89 2.04
N SER A 55 2.71 -9.72 1.63
CA SER A 55 3.53 -8.57 1.27
C SER A 55 4.35 -8.04 2.44
N PHE A 56 3.70 -7.80 3.58
CA PHE A 56 4.38 -7.30 4.78
C PHE A 56 5.48 -8.26 5.25
N ASN A 57 5.25 -9.57 5.15
CA ASN A 57 6.27 -10.57 5.43
C ASN A 57 7.43 -10.49 4.43
N LYS A 58 7.12 -10.49 3.11
CA LYS A 58 8.12 -10.44 2.04
C LYS A 58 9.02 -9.21 2.12
N TYR A 59 8.46 -8.06 2.47
CA TYR A 59 9.18 -6.77 2.51
C TYR A 59 9.57 -6.34 3.92
N ASN A 60 9.47 -7.23 4.91
CA ASN A 60 9.89 -7.00 6.28
C ASN A 60 9.24 -5.75 6.90
N ILE A 61 7.94 -5.55 6.68
CA ILE A 61 7.13 -4.48 7.30
C ILE A 61 6.71 -4.98 8.69
N LYS A 62 7.31 -4.44 9.75
CA LYS A 62 7.23 -5.06 11.09
C LYS A 62 6.63 -4.17 12.16
N THR A 63 6.74 -2.86 12.03
CA THR A 63 6.24 -1.96 13.06
C THR A 63 4.80 -1.58 12.81
N VAL A 64 4.05 -1.30 13.88
CA VAL A 64 2.68 -0.80 13.79
C VAL A 64 2.61 0.42 12.86
N ASN A 65 3.58 1.33 12.98
CA ASN A 65 3.62 2.57 12.21
C ASN A 65 3.84 2.35 10.72
N GLU A 66 4.76 1.44 10.33
CA GLU A 66 4.94 1.09 8.91
C GLU A 66 3.66 0.46 8.34
N GLN A 67 3.07 -0.48 9.07
CA GLN A 67 1.84 -1.15 8.63
C GLN A 67 0.69 -0.14 8.50
N ALA A 68 0.50 0.76 9.48
CA ALA A 68 -0.52 1.80 9.45
C ALA A 68 -0.31 2.77 8.28
N ALA A 69 0.93 3.17 8.01
CA ALA A 69 1.27 4.02 6.89
C ALA A 69 0.88 3.37 5.55
N LEU A 70 1.26 2.10 5.34
CA LEU A 70 0.93 1.39 4.11
C LEU A 70 -0.56 1.09 3.97
N LEU A 71 -1.24 0.68 5.04
CA LEU A 71 -2.68 0.44 5.02
C LEU A 71 -3.46 1.71 4.70
N SER A 72 -3.09 2.84 5.30
CA SER A 72 -3.75 4.13 5.02
C SER A 72 -3.59 4.57 3.56
N LEU A 73 -2.41 4.34 2.98
CA LEU A 73 -2.14 4.59 1.57
C LEU A 73 -3.01 3.69 0.69
N ILE A 74 -2.92 2.36 0.87
CA ILE A 74 -3.66 1.37 0.07
C ILE A 74 -5.17 1.66 0.12
N VAL A 75 -5.73 1.87 1.31
CA VAL A 75 -7.16 2.13 1.48
C VAL A 75 -7.59 3.41 0.77
N PHE A 76 -6.81 4.48 0.86
CA PHE A 76 -7.19 5.73 0.21
C PHE A 76 -7.09 5.64 -1.31
N GLU A 77 -5.94 5.19 -1.81
CA GLU A 77 -5.63 5.19 -3.24
C GLU A 77 -6.54 4.27 -4.05
N SER A 78 -6.92 3.13 -3.46
CA SER A 78 -7.84 2.16 -4.09
C SER A 78 -9.32 2.44 -3.83
N GLY A 79 -9.67 3.52 -3.12
CA GLY A 79 -11.05 3.82 -2.75
C GLY A 79 -11.68 2.74 -1.86
N SER A 80 -10.95 2.30 -0.83
CA SER A 80 -11.30 1.15 0.03
C SER A 80 -11.37 -0.17 -0.74
N PHE A 81 -10.32 -0.46 -1.52
CA PHE A 81 -10.15 -1.67 -2.33
C PHE A 81 -11.18 -1.84 -3.46
N LYS A 82 -11.79 -0.75 -3.91
CA LYS A 82 -12.75 -0.75 -5.03
C LYS A 82 -12.08 -0.73 -6.39
N TYR A 83 -10.90 -0.14 -6.47
CA TYR A 83 -10.15 0.06 -7.71
C TYR A 83 -8.74 -0.50 -7.60
N ASP A 84 -8.26 -1.06 -8.68
CA ASP A 84 -6.85 -1.45 -8.88
C ASP A 84 -6.30 -0.87 -10.21
N ILE A 85 -7.12 -0.15 -10.96
CA ILE A 85 -6.74 0.63 -12.14
C ILE A 85 -7.15 2.10 -11.92
N HIS A 86 -6.33 3.03 -12.41
CA HIS A 86 -6.66 4.45 -12.36
C HIS A 86 -7.79 4.81 -13.34
N HIS A 87 -8.89 5.35 -12.81
CA HIS A 87 -10.01 5.85 -13.62
C HIS A 87 -10.20 7.37 -13.59
N PHE A 88 -9.72 8.05 -12.54
CA PHE A 88 -10.03 9.47 -12.32
C PHE A 88 -8.89 10.25 -11.63
N PRO A 89 -8.61 11.51 -12.06
CA PRO A 89 -9.17 12.20 -13.23
C PRO A 89 -8.44 11.83 -14.54
N GLY A 90 -9.21 11.48 -15.58
CA GLY A 90 -8.68 11.25 -16.93
C GLY A 90 -7.88 9.94 -17.09
N PRO A 91 -7.39 9.66 -18.30
CA PRO A 91 -6.62 8.44 -18.56
C PRO A 91 -5.17 8.60 -18.06
N ASN A 92 -4.71 7.66 -17.23
CA ASN A 92 -3.30 7.49 -16.87
C ASN A 92 -2.88 6.04 -17.14
N PRO A 93 -2.51 5.70 -18.39
CA PRO A 93 -2.17 4.33 -18.78
C PRO A 93 -1.09 3.71 -17.90
N GLY A 94 -1.32 2.47 -17.48
CA GLY A 94 -0.45 1.70 -16.59
C GLY A 94 -0.37 2.20 -15.15
N GLN A 95 -1.15 3.21 -14.73
CA GLN A 95 -1.29 3.58 -13.32
C GLN A 95 -2.35 2.72 -12.63
N GLY A 96 -2.01 2.18 -11.46
CA GLY A 96 -2.86 1.19 -10.80
C GLY A 96 -2.17 0.48 -9.65
N THR A 97 -2.63 -0.74 -9.38
CA THR A 97 -2.46 -1.51 -8.15
C THR A 97 -3.11 -0.82 -6.95
N ARG A 98 -3.14 -1.47 -5.78
CA ARG A 98 -3.81 -0.87 -4.60
C ARG A 98 -3.17 0.37 -4.01
N ASN A 99 -1.91 0.68 -4.32
CA ASN A 99 -1.30 1.96 -3.95
C ASN A 99 -1.36 3.02 -5.08
N MET A 100 -2.01 2.70 -6.21
CA MET A 100 -2.20 3.57 -7.37
C MET A 100 -0.90 4.21 -7.90
N GLN A 101 0.23 3.49 -7.79
CA GLN A 101 1.53 3.93 -8.32
C GLN A 101 1.50 4.11 -9.84
N ASN A 102 2.30 5.04 -10.34
CA ASN A 102 2.38 5.34 -11.77
C ASN A 102 3.02 4.20 -12.60
N SER A 103 2.90 4.30 -13.91
CA SER A 103 3.38 3.27 -14.84
C SER A 103 4.88 2.99 -14.76
N GLN A 104 5.71 3.98 -14.49
CA GLN A 104 7.16 3.77 -14.35
C GLN A 104 7.47 2.88 -13.15
N PHE A 105 6.78 3.09 -12.03
CA PHE A 105 6.92 2.26 -10.84
C PHE A 105 6.30 0.87 -11.04
N ASN A 106 5.16 0.75 -11.73
CA ASN A 106 4.60 -0.56 -12.08
C ASN A 106 5.54 -1.36 -12.99
N ILE A 107 6.20 -0.73 -13.97
CA ILE A 107 7.22 -1.39 -14.78
C ILE A 107 8.40 -1.86 -13.93
N ALA A 108 8.93 -1.00 -13.04
CA ALA A 108 10.04 -1.37 -12.16
C ALA A 108 9.65 -2.51 -11.21
N TYR A 109 8.43 -2.47 -10.68
CA TYR A 109 7.90 -3.51 -9.79
C TYR A 109 7.74 -4.84 -10.53
N ALA A 110 7.10 -4.83 -11.70
CA ALA A 110 6.93 -5.99 -12.55
C ALA A 110 8.28 -6.63 -12.92
N LYS A 111 9.30 -5.84 -13.27
CA LYS A 111 10.66 -6.36 -13.52
C LYS A 111 11.20 -7.12 -12.32
N SER A 112 10.97 -6.62 -11.11
CA SER A 112 11.51 -7.20 -9.89
C SER A 112 10.81 -8.49 -9.45
N VAL A 113 9.54 -8.68 -9.83
CA VAL A 113 8.71 -9.82 -9.37
C VAL A 113 8.34 -10.84 -10.45
N LEU A 114 8.25 -10.42 -11.72
CA LEU A 114 7.89 -11.27 -12.86
C LEU A 114 9.11 -11.60 -13.75
N GLY A 115 10.19 -10.82 -13.65
CA GLY A 115 11.43 -11.05 -14.39
C GLY A 115 11.37 -10.67 -15.87
N SER A 116 12.16 -11.36 -16.69
CA SER A 116 12.25 -11.12 -18.14
C SER A 116 11.07 -11.79 -18.87
N GLY A 117 10.22 -10.99 -19.51
CA GLY A 117 9.01 -11.48 -20.19
C GLY A 117 7.86 -10.47 -20.20
N ILE A 118 7.98 -9.41 -19.38
CA ILE A 118 7.03 -8.31 -19.40
C ILE A 118 7.25 -7.42 -20.64
N ASP A 119 6.17 -7.03 -21.30
CA ASP A 119 6.20 -6.06 -22.39
C ASP A 119 6.16 -4.64 -21.82
N THR A 120 7.33 -4.06 -21.55
CA THR A 120 7.41 -2.70 -20.99
C THR A 120 6.99 -1.61 -21.97
N SER A 121 6.78 -1.93 -23.25
CA SER A 121 6.26 -0.98 -24.23
C SER A 121 4.74 -0.78 -24.10
N ASN A 122 4.06 -1.68 -23.38
CA ASN A 122 2.64 -1.64 -23.11
C ASN A 122 2.36 -1.55 -21.59
N PRO A 123 2.30 -0.34 -21.01
CA PRO A 123 2.07 -0.14 -19.58
C PRO A 123 0.78 -0.76 -19.04
N ASP A 124 -0.29 -0.80 -19.83
CA ASP A 124 -1.56 -1.40 -19.42
C ASP A 124 -1.44 -2.93 -19.33
N ALA A 125 -0.70 -3.56 -20.25
CA ALA A 125 -0.42 -5.00 -20.17
C ALA A 125 0.44 -5.35 -18.94
N VAL A 126 1.40 -4.49 -18.59
CA VAL A 126 2.18 -4.64 -17.35
C VAL A 126 1.28 -4.54 -16.13
N LEU A 127 0.41 -3.52 -16.07
CA LEU A 127 -0.53 -3.34 -14.97
C LEU A 127 -1.47 -4.54 -14.84
N ALA A 128 -2.03 -5.03 -15.96
CA ALA A 128 -2.92 -6.18 -15.96
C ALA A 128 -2.27 -7.45 -15.39
N GLN A 129 -0.97 -7.66 -15.62
CA GLN A 129 -0.24 -8.78 -15.02
C GLN A 129 -0.08 -8.60 -13.50
N LEU A 130 0.14 -7.38 -13.03
CA LEU A 130 0.25 -7.08 -11.60
C LEU A 130 -1.09 -7.22 -10.88
N THR A 131 -2.19 -6.75 -11.47
CA THR A 131 -3.52 -6.80 -10.84
C THR A 131 -4.20 -8.17 -10.95
N ALA A 132 -3.75 -9.03 -11.87
CA ALA A 132 -4.24 -10.40 -11.96
C ALA A 132 -3.84 -11.30 -10.78
N ASP A 133 -2.78 -10.95 -10.04
CA ASP A 133 -2.36 -11.65 -8.81
C ASP A 133 -2.55 -10.73 -7.59
N PRO A 134 -3.49 -11.04 -6.68
CA PRO A 134 -3.72 -10.24 -5.48
C PRO A 134 -2.47 -10.02 -4.63
N VAL A 135 -1.53 -10.97 -4.57
CA VAL A 135 -0.28 -10.81 -3.80
C VAL A 135 0.62 -9.74 -4.41
N LEU A 136 0.62 -9.62 -5.74
CA LEU A 136 1.37 -8.57 -6.42
C LEU A 136 0.64 -7.23 -6.30
N ASP A 137 -0.66 -7.21 -6.54
CA ASP A 137 -1.52 -6.02 -6.45
C ASP A 137 -1.45 -5.35 -5.07
N PHE A 138 -1.84 -6.04 -4.00
CA PHE A 138 -1.74 -5.53 -2.63
C PHE A 138 -0.28 -5.39 -2.17
N GLY A 139 0.65 -6.03 -2.88
CA GLY A 139 2.07 -5.99 -2.59
C GLY A 139 2.77 -4.69 -2.94
N SER A 140 2.17 -3.89 -3.82
CA SER A 140 2.82 -2.72 -4.42
C SER A 140 3.27 -1.66 -3.41
N ALA A 141 2.47 -1.39 -2.38
CA ALA A 141 2.80 -0.37 -1.37
C ALA A 141 4.07 -0.70 -0.58
N ALA A 142 4.21 -1.95 -0.14
CA ALA A 142 5.37 -2.38 0.63
C ALA A 142 6.61 -2.48 -0.24
N TRP A 143 6.46 -2.95 -1.49
CA TRP A 143 7.53 -2.88 -2.47
C TRP A 143 7.99 -1.45 -2.70
N PHE A 144 7.06 -0.52 -2.90
CA PHE A 144 7.35 0.89 -3.14
C PHE A 144 8.13 1.50 -1.97
N LEU A 145 7.67 1.29 -0.74
CA LEU A 145 8.39 1.77 0.45
C LEU A 145 9.84 1.27 0.50
N ARG A 146 10.05 -0.03 0.25
CA ARG A 146 11.39 -0.62 0.36
C ARG A 146 12.34 -0.28 -0.79
N ASN A 147 11.81 0.02 -1.97
CA ASN A 147 12.62 0.15 -3.19
C ASN A 147 12.68 1.58 -3.74
N GLN A 148 11.71 2.43 -3.41
CA GLN A 148 11.60 3.80 -3.94
C GLN A 148 11.83 4.87 -2.86
N CYS A 149 11.56 4.56 -1.58
CA CYS A 149 11.83 5.49 -0.50
C CYS A 149 13.26 5.37 0.04
N THR A 150 13.82 6.51 0.44
CA THR A 150 15.16 6.56 1.05
C THR A 150 15.19 5.84 2.40
N PRO A 151 16.36 5.35 2.86
CA PRO A 151 16.50 4.75 4.18
C PRO A 151 15.98 5.65 5.31
N ALA A 152 16.20 6.97 5.22
CA ALA A 152 15.71 7.92 6.22
C ALA A 152 14.18 7.93 6.35
N ILE A 153 13.44 7.81 5.24
CA ILE A 153 11.97 7.73 5.27
C ILE A 153 11.52 6.37 5.84
N GLN A 154 12.22 5.29 5.51
CA GLN A 154 11.92 3.96 6.04
C GLN A 154 12.15 3.91 7.56
N ASP A 155 13.28 4.42 8.03
CA ASP A 155 13.62 4.51 9.46
C ASP A 155 12.66 5.46 10.20
N GLY A 156 12.31 6.59 9.58
CA GLY A 156 11.30 7.52 10.10
C GLY A 156 9.96 6.83 10.32
N LEU A 157 9.44 6.09 9.33
CA LEU A 157 8.21 5.33 9.50
C LEU A 157 8.32 4.23 10.55
N ALA A 158 9.44 3.51 10.60
CA ALA A 158 9.62 2.42 11.55
C ALA A 158 9.57 2.90 13.00
N ASN A 159 10.22 4.02 13.29
CA ASN A 159 10.41 4.54 14.66
C ASN A 159 9.49 5.68 15.05
N GLY A 160 8.91 6.34 14.04
CA GLY A 160 8.28 7.63 14.16
C GLY A 160 6.78 7.59 14.42
N GLY A 161 6.13 8.72 14.21
CA GLY A 161 4.69 8.87 14.42
C GLY A 161 4.03 9.59 13.24
N GLN A 162 2.96 10.31 13.53
CA GLN A 162 2.21 11.03 12.50
C GLN A 162 3.10 11.92 11.60
N GLY A 163 4.09 12.63 12.14
CA GLY A 163 4.98 13.49 11.34
C GLY A 163 5.82 12.72 10.31
N ASP A 164 6.30 11.52 10.66
CA ASP A 164 7.06 10.67 9.73
C ASP A 164 6.15 10.03 8.68
N TRP A 165 4.92 9.69 9.04
CA TRP A 165 3.90 9.27 8.09
C TRP A 165 3.53 10.39 7.10
N GLU A 166 3.34 11.63 7.58
CA GLU A 166 3.11 12.78 6.71
C GLU A 166 4.30 13.03 5.77
N THR A 167 5.52 12.86 6.28
CA THR A 167 6.76 12.96 5.48
C THR A 167 6.80 11.88 4.41
N TYR A 168 6.45 10.63 4.73
CA TYR A 168 6.36 9.54 3.76
C TYR A 168 5.38 9.87 2.62
N ILE A 169 4.17 10.32 2.95
CA ILE A 169 3.13 10.64 1.95
C ILE A 169 3.56 11.83 1.07
N THR A 170 4.09 12.89 1.66
CA THR A 170 4.41 14.12 0.93
C THR A 170 5.73 14.08 0.18
N THR A 171 6.72 13.34 0.69
CA THR A 171 8.09 13.36 0.15
C THR A 171 8.44 12.10 -0.63
N CYS A 172 8.02 10.91 -0.20
CA CYS A 172 8.30 9.69 -0.97
C CYS A 172 7.18 9.38 -1.97
N VAL A 173 5.94 9.28 -1.49
CA VAL A 173 4.78 9.04 -2.38
C VAL A 173 4.56 10.26 -3.28
N GLY A 174 4.85 11.46 -2.78
CA GLY A 174 4.82 12.70 -3.57
C GLY A 174 3.41 13.27 -3.75
N THR A 175 2.54 13.07 -2.77
CA THR A 175 1.13 13.52 -2.81
C THR A 175 0.74 14.26 -1.53
N SER A 176 -0.45 14.86 -1.49
CA SER A 176 -0.97 15.48 -0.27
C SER A 176 -1.58 14.45 0.67
N ILE A 177 -1.66 14.78 1.96
CA ILE A 177 -2.25 13.89 2.98
C ILE A 177 -3.68 13.48 2.60
N GLY A 178 -4.49 14.43 2.11
CA GLY A 178 -5.91 14.19 1.81
C GLY A 178 -6.65 13.62 3.02
N ASP A 179 -7.61 12.73 2.77
CA ASP A 179 -8.43 12.11 3.83
C ASP A 179 -7.80 10.84 4.43
N ARG A 180 -6.49 10.59 4.21
CA ARG A 180 -5.78 9.41 4.73
C ARG A 180 -5.62 9.40 6.25
N GLN A 181 -5.80 10.53 6.92
CA GLN A 181 -5.63 10.65 8.37
C GLN A 181 -6.51 9.65 9.13
N ALA A 182 -7.77 9.51 8.73
CA ALA A 182 -8.72 8.65 9.44
C ALA A 182 -8.31 7.18 9.36
N SER A 183 -7.90 6.70 8.18
CA SER A 183 -7.44 5.33 8.00
C SER A 183 -6.08 5.08 8.66
N TYR A 184 -5.18 6.06 8.69
CA TYR A 184 -3.92 5.97 9.43
C TYR A 184 -4.17 5.79 10.93
N GLN A 185 -5.02 6.64 11.52
CA GLN A 185 -5.35 6.56 12.96
C GLN A 185 -6.08 5.27 13.32
N ALA A 186 -6.99 4.79 12.45
CA ALA A 186 -7.69 3.52 12.67
C ALA A 186 -6.75 2.30 12.57
N ALA A 187 -5.58 2.44 11.93
CA ALA A 187 -4.63 1.36 11.74
C ALA A 187 -3.60 1.21 12.86
N LEU A 188 -3.45 2.20 13.76
CA LEU A 188 -2.57 2.16 14.94
C LEU A 188 -3.15 1.24 16.03
#